data_AF-A0A2N2ZYW6-F1
#
_entry.id   AF-A0A2N2ZYW6-F1
#
_cell.length_a   1.000
_cell.length_b   1.000
_cell.length_c   1.000
_cell.angle_alpha   90.00
_cell.angle_beta   90.00
_cell.angle_gamma   90.00
#
_symmetry.space_group_name_H-M   'P 1'
#
loop_
_entity.id
_entity.type
_entity.pdbx_description
1 polymer ?
#
loop_
_entity_poly.entity_id
_entity_poly.type
_entity_poly.pdbx_seq_one_letter_code
_entity_poly.pdbx_strand_id
1 'polypeptide(L)' 'MKLDGFGIFVKDMPTMVQFYRDVLGFDIKEDGNASNVYLEKDGTLFLLYRRTDFELMTNRKYNYASGIIGHYEIALSVE' A
#
# COMPACT_ATOMS: atom_id res chain seq x y z
N MET A 1 14.70 12.09 -13.69
CA MET A 1 13.83 12.04 -12.49
C MET A 1 14.01 10.67 -11.84
N LYS A 2 14.14 10.58 -10.52
CA LYS A 2 14.24 9.31 -9.77
C LYS A 2 12.85 8.94 -9.25
N LEU A 3 12.46 7.67 -9.32
CA LEU A 3 11.23 7.18 -8.69
C LEU A 3 11.57 6.77 -7.26
N ASP A 4 11.10 7.54 -6.28
CA ASP A 4 11.37 7.26 -4.86
C ASP A 4 10.31 6.35 -4.21
N GLY A 5 9.15 6.17 -4.87
CA GLY A 5 8.12 5.28 -4.36
C GLY A 5 6.81 5.33 -5.14
N PHE A 6 5.85 4.53 -4.69
CA PHE A 6 4.50 4.49 -5.25
C PHE A 6 3.47 4.12 -4.17
N GLY A 7 2.19 4.42 -4.44
CA GLY A 7 1.09 4.20 -3.51
C GLY A 7 0.04 3.23 -4.01
N ILE A 8 -0.52 2.44 -3.10
CA ILE A 8 -1.54 1.42 -3.35
C ILE A 8 -2.75 1.69 -2.47
N PHE A 9 -3.95 1.71 -3.07
CA PHE A 9 -5.20 1.81 -2.32
C PHE A 9 -5.69 0.45 -1.84
N VAL A 10 -5.74 0.27 -0.53
CA VAL A 10 -6.08 -0.99 0.13
C VAL A 10 -7.46 -0.95 0.80
N LYS A 11 -8.13 -2.10 0.84
CA LYS A 11 -9.42 -2.26 1.55
C LYS A 11 -9.22 -2.65 3.01
N ASP A 12 -8.27 -3.54 3.27
CA ASP A 12 -7.98 -4.10 4.60
C ASP A 12 -6.52 -3.81 4.94
N MET A 13 -6.28 -2.80 5.78
CA MET A 13 -4.93 -2.37 6.10
C MET A 13 -4.17 -3.44 6.92
N PRO A 14 -4.73 -4.02 8.00
CA PRO A 14 -4.01 -5.05 8.76
C PRO A 14 -3.55 -6.23 7.91
N THR A 15 -4.41 -6.71 7.01
CA THR A 15 -4.07 -7.83 6.11
C THR A 15 -2.92 -7.46 5.17
N MET A 16 -2.95 -6.28 4.57
CA MET A 16 -1.88 -5.86 3.66
C MET A 16 -0.56 -5.61 4.40
N VAL A 17 -0.60 -4.98 5.58
CA VAL A 17 0.58 -4.77 6.44
C VAL A 17 1.22 -6.11 6.82
N GLN A 18 0.43 -7.09 7.26
CA GLN A 18 0.92 -8.43 7.57
C GLN A 18 1.53 -9.11 6.33
N PHE A 19 0.87 -9.03 5.17
CA PHE A 19 1.40 -9.62 3.94
C PHE A 19 2.77 -9.03 3.54
N TYR A 20 2.88 -7.70 3.44
CA TYR A 20 4.14 -7.08 3.01
C TYR A 20 5.28 -7.27 4.02
N ARG A 21 4.98 -7.27 5.33
CA ARG A 21 5.98 -7.53 6.37
C ARG A 21 6.37 -9.00 6.45
N ASP A 22 5.39 -9.86 6.68
CA ASP A 22 5.63 -11.23 7.14
C ASP A 22 5.89 -12.18 5.96
N VAL A 23 5.39 -11.87 4.75
CA VAL A 23 5.60 -12.69 3.54
C VAL A 23 6.69 -12.11 2.66
N LEU A 24 6.71 -10.80 2.44
CA LEU A 24 7.66 -10.15 1.53
C LEU A 24 8.88 -9.51 2.22
N GLY A 25 8.89 -9.45 3.56
CA GLY A 25 10.05 -8.97 4.33
C GLY A 25 10.31 -7.47 4.19
N PHE A 26 9.26 -6.65 4.04
CA PHE A 26 9.37 -5.19 4.05
C PHE A 26 9.47 -4.66 5.48
N ASP A 27 10.25 -3.60 5.66
CA ASP A 27 10.28 -2.86 6.92
C ASP A 27 9.06 -1.94 7.01
N ILE A 28 8.38 -1.98 8.16
CA ILE A 28 7.18 -1.17 8.42
C ILE A 28 7.41 -0.29 9.64
N LYS A 29 7.10 1.01 9.51
CA LYS A 29 7.29 1.99 10.59
C LYS A 29 6.02 2.17 11.45
N GLU A 30 4.84 1.92 10.90
CA GLU A 30 3.55 2.15 11.54
C GLU A 30 2.82 0.87 11.94
N ASP A 31 1.84 1.00 12.85
CA ASP A 31 0.92 -0.09 13.16
C ASP A 31 -0.13 -0.32 12.05
N GLY A 32 -0.78 -1.48 12.08
CA GLY A 32 -1.80 -1.84 11.08
C GLY A 32 -3.11 -1.03 11.16
N ASN A 33 -3.30 -0.24 12.21
CA ASN A 33 -4.48 0.61 12.41
C ASN A 33 -4.28 2.02 11.85
N ALA A 34 -3.03 2.42 11.57
CA ALA A 34 -2.71 3.71 10.96
C ALA A 34 -3.52 3.96 9.68
N SER A 35 -3.84 5.24 9.45
CA SER A 35 -4.59 5.68 8.27
C SER A 35 -3.77 5.54 6.98
N ASN A 36 -2.45 5.73 7.10
CA ASN A 36 -1.46 5.51 6.05
C ASN A 36 -0.29 4.73 6.63
N VAL A 37 0.26 3.80 5.85
CA VAL A 37 1.42 3.00 6.26
C VAL A 37 2.54 3.17 5.23
N TYR A 38 3.74 3.37 5.74
CA TYR A 38 4.97 3.48 4.96
C TYR A 38 5.73 2.16 5.08
N LEU A 39 5.97 1.53 3.94
CA LEU A 39 6.80 0.32 3.84
C LEU A 39 8.05 0.68 3.06
N GLU A 40 9.21 0.23 3.52
CA GLU A 40 10.48 0.49 2.84
C GLU A 40 11.15 -0.84 2.47
N LYS A 41 11.66 -0.91 1.25
CA LYS A 41 12.48 -2.04 0.77
C LYS A 41 13.57 -1.52 -0.15
N ASP A 42 14.83 -1.76 0.22
CA ASP A 42 16.02 -1.39 -0.56
C ASP A 42 16.02 0.08 -1.00
N GLY A 43 15.57 0.98 -0.11
CA GLY A 43 15.49 2.42 -0.35
C GLY A 43 14.34 2.87 -1.26
N THR A 44 13.43 1.97 -1.63
CA THR A 44 12.18 2.27 -2.35
C THR A 44 11.01 2.31 -1.37
N LEU A 45 10.22 3.38 -1.44
CA LEU A 45 9.07 3.60 -0.57
C LEU A 45 7.77 3.06 -1.20
N PHE A 46 6.99 2.34 -0.40
CA PHE A 46 5.67 1.84 -0.75
C PHE A 46 4.67 2.41 0.24
N LEU A 47 3.61 3.03 -0.28
CA LEU A 47 2.59 3.69 0.53
C LEU A 47 1.29 2.89 0.46
N LEU A 48 0.76 2.49 1.61
CA LEU A 48 -0.59 1.92 1.67
C LEU A 48 -1.57 2.99 2.14
N TYR A 49 -2.60 3.22 1.32
CA TYR A 49 -3.69 4.15 1.61
C TYR A 49 -4.99 3.38 1.78
N ARG A 50 -5.61 3.42 2.97
CA ARG A 50 -6.91 2.78 3.15
C ARG A 50 -7.97 3.58 2.39
N ARG A 51 -8.77 2.90 1.57
CA ARG A 51 -9.80 3.54 0.73
C ARG A 51 -10.74 4.43 1.55
N THR A 52 -11.20 3.96 2.70
CA THR A 52 -12.09 4.71 3.59
C THR A 52 -11.45 5.99 4.12
N ASP A 53 -10.16 5.95 4.42
CA ASP A 53 -9.45 7.07 5.02
C ASP A 53 -9.16 8.12 3.95
N PHE A 54 -8.88 7.69 2.72
CA PHE A 54 -8.77 8.58 1.56
C PHE A 54 -10.10 9.26 1.19
N GLU A 55 -11.21 8.51 1.21
CA GLU A 55 -12.56 9.07 1.04
C GLU A 55 -12.90 10.11 2.12
N LEU A 56 -12.52 9.83 3.37
CA LEU A 56 -12.71 10.76 4.48
C LEU A 56 -11.90 12.04 4.29
N MET A 57 -10.61 11.92 3.94
CA MET A 57 -9.72 13.06 3.69
C MET A 57 -10.23 13.98 2.57
N THR A 58 -10.85 13.40 1.55
CA THR A 58 -11.33 14.13 0.37
C THR A 58 -12.80 14.52 0.47
N ASN A 59 -13.50 14.09 1.52
CA ASN A 59 -14.95 14.20 1.69
C ASN A 59 -15.72 13.75 0.43
N ARG A 60 -15.25 12.68 -0.20
CA ARG A 60 -15.80 12.18 -1.47
C ARG A 60 -15.82 10.66 -1.48
N LYS A 61 -16.86 10.09 -2.08
CA LYS A 61 -16.93 8.65 -2.39
C LYS A 61 -16.35 8.37 -3.77
N TYR A 62 -15.58 7.29 -3.87
CA TYR A 62 -15.00 6.83 -5.12
C TYR A 62 -15.59 5.48 -5.52
N ASN A 63 -15.69 5.26 -6.83
CA ASN A 63 -16.01 3.94 -7.35
C ASN A 63 -14.72 3.16 -7.55
N TYR A 64 -14.61 2.02 -6.88
CA TYR A 64 -13.54 1.07 -7.08
C TYR A 64 -14.08 -0.08 -7.92
N ALA A 65 -13.32 -0.50 -8.93
CA ALA A 65 -13.73 -1.60 -9.78
C ALA A 65 -13.90 -2.88 -8.93
N SER A 66 -15.03 -3.55 -9.11
CA SER A 66 -15.40 -4.80 -8.42
C SER A 66 -15.31 -5.95 -9.40
N GLY A 67 -14.79 -7.10 -8.97
CA GLY A 67 -14.63 -8.29 -9.81
C GLY A 67 -13.49 -8.21 -10.84
N ILE A 68 -12.84 -7.05 -10.98
CA ILE A 68 -11.62 -6.89 -11.77
C ILE A 68 -10.51 -6.29 -10.89
N ILE A 69 -9.28 -6.77 -11.06
CA ILE A 69 -8.10 -6.24 -10.39
C ILE A 69 -7.50 -5.18 -11.32
N GLY A 70 -7.33 -3.94 -10.83
CA GLY A 70 -6.51 -2.95 -11.53
C GLY A 70 -5.08 -3.44 -11.52
N HIS A 71 -4.61 -3.99 -12.65
CA HIS A 71 -3.29 -4.62 -12.71
C HIS A 71 -2.22 -3.54 -12.66
N TYR A 72 -1.34 -3.67 -11.69
CA TYR A 72 -0.02 -3.06 -11.67
C TYR A 72 0.96 -4.17 -11.30
N GLU A 73 2.21 -4.02 -11.70
CA GLU A 73 3.25 -5.00 -11.44
C GLU A 73 4.30 -4.40 -10.51
N ILE A 74 4.74 -5.20 -9.53
CA ILE A 74 5.93 -4.94 -8.73
C ILE A 74 6.92 -6.03 -9.07
N ALA A 75 8.05 -5.66 -9.64
CA ALA A 75 9.15 -6.58 -9.88
C ALA A 75 10.15 -6.49 -8.73
N LEU A 76 10.40 -7.62 -8.06
CA LEU A 76 11.42 -7.78 -7.03
C LEU A 76 12.42 -8.81 -7.53
N SER A 77 13.67 -8.41 -7.71
CA SER A 77 14.75 -9.34 -8.07
C SER A 77 15.29 -10.02 -6.82
N VAL A 78 15.69 -11.28 -6.96
CA VAL A 78 16.50 -12.00 -5.96
C VAL A 78 17.84 -12.32 -6.60
N GLU A 79 18.92 -12.24 -5.83
CA GLU A 79 20.23 -12.79 -6.24
C GLU A 79 20.27 -14.31 -6.07
#